data_AF-A0A925TY68-F1
#
_entry.id   AF-A0A925TY68-F1
#
_cell.length_a   1.000
_cell.length_b   1.000
_cell.length_c   1.000
_cell.angle_alpha   90.00
_cell.angle_beta   90.00
_cell.angle_gamma   90.00
#
_symmetry.space_group_name_H-M   'P 1'
#
loop_
_entity.id
_entity.type
_entity.pdbx_description
1 polymer ?
#
loop_
_entity_poly.entity_id
_entity_poly.type
_entity_poly.pdbx_seq_one_letter_code
_entity_poly.pdbx_strand_id
1 'polypeptide(L)'
;MKQGLLWLIRILVGALFIFSGLIKANDPVGFAIKLDEYFELFAEAGSAFAFFKSEWLLNSTVVLASFICVLEVALGVCLIIGLWGRLVAWLLLLMMLFFTWLTGYSAITGKVTDCGCFGDAIPLTPWESFYKDIILTILILFIFALRKHIKPMFNNVFGFALFFAASAFTIWVTVHVQNHDVFKDFRPYAVGENIRTNMEIPADAPKGIFEMKYVYKNTSTGATEEIKMRTDEDTRSAMDRITSLTADKNWQFVERIDKTIKKPFTPKISDFAVINEEEEDITEKVLNFDEFVFMVVSPDLKKTNIGAWEKINAVQKSAEEEGIFTFALASNARDEIENFRHEKNAAFPFYKGDYKVCLTIIRTNPGILLLKNGTIVDKWAWRDLPDYSEIKQQHFANRVATENIFLQNTPKELFAEGEDVLSKINTSKEPYNGFTLMDKDANDFTQQILNNDSIPVYMVLVTDMTKVTQESYGALLPIMQKLDSAKAKWFVVSVSDLALVK
;
A
#
# COMPACT_ATOMS: atom_id res chain seq x y z
N MET A 1 -34.04 17.40 37.19
CA MET A 1 -33.45 17.75 35.87
C MET A 1 -31.96 17.39 35.76
N LYS A 2 -31.07 17.90 36.63
CA LYS A 2 -29.61 17.68 36.52
C LYS A 2 -29.17 16.20 36.54
N GLN A 3 -29.84 15.34 37.31
CA GLN A 3 -29.50 13.91 37.40
C GLN A 3 -29.90 13.11 36.16
N GLY A 4 -31.10 13.36 35.61
CA GLY A 4 -31.55 12.70 34.37
C GLY A 4 -30.71 13.10 33.16
N LEU A 5 -30.35 14.39 33.07
CA LEU A 5 -29.46 14.89 32.02
C LEU A 5 -28.05 14.29 32.13
N LEU A 6 -27.49 14.21 33.34
CA LEU A 6 -26.19 13.55 33.57
C LEU A 6 -26.23 12.07 33.14
N TRP A 7 -27.31 11.37 33.46
CA TRP A 7 -27.47 9.97 33.07
C TRP A 7 -27.52 9.80 31.55
N LEU A 8 -28.32 10.63 30.85
CA LEU A 8 -28.41 10.61 29.39
C LEU A 8 -27.04 10.90 28.73
N ILE A 9 -26.33 11.93 29.19
CA ILE A 9 -25.02 12.30 28.65
C ILE A 9 -23.99 11.19 28.91
N ARG A 10 -24.02 10.53 30.07
CA ARG A 10 -23.14 9.38 30.35
C ARG A 10 -23.39 8.21 29.41
N ILE A 11 -24.65 7.92 29.10
CA ILE A 11 -25.00 6.87 28.14
C ILE A 11 -24.49 7.23 26.75
N LEU A 12 -24.78 8.46 26.29
CA LEU A 12 -24.36 8.90 24.96
C LEU A 12 -22.83 8.88 24.81
N VAL A 13 -22.11 9.50 25.75
CA VAL A 13 -20.64 9.54 25.71
C VAL A 13 -20.06 8.14 25.88
N GLY A 14 -20.56 7.35 26.82
CA GLY A 14 -20.06 5.99 27.06
C GLY A 14 -20.29 5.07 25.86
N ALA A 15 -21.46 5.14 25.23
CA ALA A 15 -21.78 4.37 24.04
C ALA A 15 -20.88 4.76 22.86
N LEU A 16 -20.59 6.05 22.67
CA LEU A 16 -19.70 6.51 21.62
C LEU A 16 -18.25 6.04 21.83
N PHE A 17 -17.76 6.01 23.07
CA PHE A 17 -16.43 5.47 23.39
C PHE A 17 -16.36 3.95 23.18
N ILE A 18 -17.41 3.21 23.56
CA ILE A 18 -17.49 1.76 23.28
C ILE A 18 -17.48 1.52 21.78
N PHE A 19 -18.31 2.26 21.03
CA PHE A 19 -18.38 2.12 19.58
C PHE A 19 -17.04 2.46 18.91
N SER A 20 -16.43 3.61 19.24
CA SER A 20 -15.12 4.02 18.71
C SER A 20 -14.02 3.00 19.06
N GLY A 21 -13.96 2.55 20.31
CA GLY A 21 -12.96 1.60 20.77
C GLY A 21 -13.12 0.22 20.13
N LEU A 22 -14.34 -0.25 19.87
CA LEU A 22 -14.58 -1.52 19.17
C LEU A 22 -14.23 -1.44 17.68
N ILE A 23 -14.51 -0.31 17.02
CA ILE A 23 -14.13 -0.11 15.62
C ILE A 23 -12.59 -0.08 15.48
N LYS A 24 -11.88 0.60 16.38
CA LYS A 24 -10.41 0.54 16.42
C LYS A 24 -9.89 -0.85 16.80
N ALA A 25 -10.57 -1.56 17.70
CA ALA A 25 -10.19 -2.93 18.07
C ALA A 25 -10.36 -3.94 16.92
N ASN A 26 -11.27 -3.67 15.97
CA ASN A 26 -11.39 -4.45 14.74
C ASN A 26 -10.17 -4.27 13.81
N ASP A 27 -9.47 -3.13 13.91
CA ASP A 27 -8.23 -2.88 13.16
C ASP A 27 -7.17 -2.09 13.99
N PRO A 28 -6.53 -2.74 14.98
CA PRO A 28 -5.57 -2.08 15.86
C PRO A 28 -4.27 -1.75 15.13
N VAL A 29 -3.95 -2.45 14.04
CA VAL A 29 -2.76 -2.18 13.21
C VAL A 29 -2.99 -0.92 12.38
N GLY A 30 -4.18 -0.74 11.79
CA GLY A 30 -4.55 0.51 11.13
C GLY A 30 -4.47 1.71 12.08
N PHE A 31 -4.99 1.57 13.30
CA PHE A 31 -4.85 2.61 14.32
C PHE A 31 -3.38 2.84 14.73
N ALA A 32 -2.57 1.79 14.81
CA ALA A 32 -1.14 1.89 15.09
C ALA A 32 -0.38 2.66 13.99
N ILE A 33 -0.69 2.44 12.71
CA ILE A 33 -0.10 3.21 11.60
C ILE A 33 -0.39 4.71 11.77
N LYS A 34 -1.61 5.07 12.21
CA LYS A 34 -1.94 6.48 12.50
C LYS A 34 -1.19 7.04 13.69
N LEU A 35 -1.02 6.26 14.77
CA LEU A 35 -0.19 6.68 15.89
C LEU A 35 1.27 6.89 15.47
N ASP A 36 1.79 6.03 14.61
CA ASP A 36 3.13 6.13 14.04
C ASP A 36 3.32 7.42 13.22
N GLU A 37 2.36 7.74 12.33
CA GLU A 37 2.33 9.01 11.59
C GLU A 37 2.36 10.22 12.54
N TYR A 38 1.62 10.19 13.65
CA TYR A 38 1.66 11.25 14.66
C TYR A 38 3.02 11.32 15.39
N PHE A 39 3.62 10.17 15.72
CA PHE A 39 4.92 10.12 16.38
C PHE A 39 6.05 10.69 15.52
N GLU A 40 6.04 10.40 14.22
CA GLU A 40 6.95 11.01 13.25
C GLU A 40 6.80 12.54 13.23
N LEU A 41 5.56 13.03 13.15
CA LEU A 41 5.29 14.48 13.16
C LEU A 41 5.72 15.16 14.45
N PHE A 42 5.54 14.53 15.62
CA PHE A 42 6.01 15.10 16.88
C PHE A 42 7.51 15.12 16.98
N ALA A 43 8.19 14.06 16.54
CA ALA A 43 9.64 14.01 16.50
C ALA A 43 10.22 15.13 15.61
N GLU A 44 9.54 15.46 14.50
CA GLU A 44 9.91 16.59 13.63
C GLU A 44 9.62 17.98 14.25
N ALA A 45 8.62 18.09 15.13
CA ALA A 45 8.17 19.36 15.69
C ALA A 45 9.18 20.00 16.67
N GLY A 46 10.13 19.23 17.22
CA GLY A 46 11.22 19.77 18.03
C GLY A 46 11.96 18.73 18.87
N SER A 47 13.17 19.06 19.30
CA SER A 47 14.07 18.16 20.03
C SER A 47 13.49 17.60 21.34
N ALA A 48 12.56 18.32 21.98
CA ALA A 48 11.86 17.86 23.18
C ALA A 48 10.98 16.61 22.95
N PHE A 49 10.60 16.35 21.69
CA PHE A 49 9.73 15.24 21.28
C PHE A 49 10.48 14.14 20.53
N ALA A 50 11.82 14.20 20.45
CA ALA A 50 12.64 13.21 19.76
C ALA A 50 12.45 11.77 20.30
N PHE A 51 12.00 11.63 21.55
CA PHE A 51 11.65 10.34 22.15
C PHE A 51 10.61 9.55 21.32
N PHE A 52 9.70 10.23 20.61
CA PHE A 52 8.70 9.59 19.77
C PHE A 52 9.28 8.76 18.62
N LYS A 53 10.55 8.97 18.27
CA LYS A 53 11.28 8.19 17.24
C LYS A 53 12.12 7.04 17.82
N SER A 54 11.97 6.72 19.10
CA SER A 54 12.73 5.62 19.71
C SER A 54 12.27 4.26 19.20
N GLU A 55 13.21 3.37 18.87
CA GLU A 55 12.90 2.02 18.33
C GLU A 55 11.96 1.21 19.23
N TRP A 56 12.09 1.35 20.55
CA TRP A 56 11.22 0.68 21.51
C TRP A 56 9.75 1.11 21.35
N LEU A 57 9.50 2.42 21.17
CA LEU A 57 8.14 2.94 21.03
C LEU A 57 7.54 2.49 19.70
N LEU A 58 8.29 2.62 18.60
CA LEU A 58 7.85 2.24 17.25
C LEU A 58 7.55 0.73 17.15
N ASN A 59 8.36 -0.12 17.78
CA ASN A 59 8.09 -1.56 17.85
C ASN A 59 6.89 -1.92 18.74
N SER A 60 6.48 -1.02 19.63
CA SER A 60 5.38 -1.23 20.57
C SER A 60 4.07 -0.56 20.13
N THR A 61 4.03 0.10 18.97
CA THR A 61 2.88 0.92 18.55
C THR A 61 1.59 0.11 18.42
N VAL A 62 1.64 -1.14 17.93
CA VAL A 62 0.46 -2.02 17.86
C VAL A 62 -0.06 -2.42 19.24
N VAL A 63 0.85 -2.65 20.19
CA VAL A 63 0.49 -2.96 21.59
C VAL A 63 -0.14 -1.74 22.25
N LEU A 64 0.43 -0.56 22.02
CA LEU A 64 -0.10 0.71 22.51
C LEU A 64 -1.49 1.01 21.91
N ALA A 65 -1.65 0.83 20.59
CA ALA A 65 -2.92 0.97 19.91
C ALA A 65 -3.99 0.05 20.50
N SER A 66 -3.66 -1.24 20.68
CA SER A 66 -4.55 -2.22 21.30
C SER A 66 -4.91 -1.84 22.74
N PHE A 67 -3.94 -1.36 23.53
CA PHE A 67 -4.17 -0.89 24.89
C PHE A 67 -5.13 0.31 24.94
N ILE A 68 -4.97 1.28 24.06
CA ILE A 68 -5.88 2.44 23.96
C ILE A 68 -7.30 1.99 23.59
N CYS A 69 -7.45 1.03 22.66
CA CYS A 69 -8.76 0.48 22.30
C CYS A 69 -9.46 -0.17 23.51
N VAL A 70 -8.72 -1.00 24.27
CA VAL A 70 -9.23 -1.63 25.50
C VAL A 70 -9.61 -0.57 26.54
N LEU A 71 -8.76 0.44 26.71
CA LEU A 71 -9.02 1.53 27.65
C LEU A 71 -10.27 2.34 27.27
N GLU A 72 -10.46 2.66 25.98
CA GLU A 72 -11.65 3.37 25.49
C GLU A 72 -12.94 2.60 25.78
N VAL A 73 -12.99 1.31 25.44
CA VAL A 73 -14.16 0.45 25.70
C VAL A 73 -14.40 0.32 27.20
N ALA A 74 -13.34 0.05 27.98
CA ALA A 74 -13.45 -0.15 29.41
C ALA A 74 -13.93 1.11 30.14
N LEU A 75 -13.40 2.30 29.77
CA LEU A 75 -13.85 3.58 30.32
C LEU A 75 -15.28 3.92 29.88
N GLY A 76 -15.66 3.62 28.64
CA GLY A 76 -17.02 3.78 28.15
C GLY A 76 -18.02 2.94 28.95
N VAL A 77 -17.72 1.66 29.18
CA VAL A 77 -18.54 0.77 30.03
C VAL A 77 -18.61 1.31 31.46
N CYS A 78 -17.48 1.67 32.07
CA CYS A 78 -17.45 2.21 33.43
C CYS A 78 -18.28 3.49 33.56
N LEU A 79 -18.28 4.35 32.55
CA LEU A 79 -19.04 5.59 32.53
C LEU A 79 -20.55 5.32 32.52
N ILE A 80 -21.02 4.38 31.70
CA ILE A 80 -22.43 3.99 31.61
C ILE A 80 -22.90 3.41 32.95
N ILE A 81 -22.18 2.44 33.51
CA ILE A 81 -22.57 1.80 34.76
C ILE A 81 -22.33 2.68 35.99
N GLY A 82 -21.42 3.66 35.92
CA GLY A 82 -21.08 4.56 37.02
C GLY A 82 -20.05 4.01 37.99
N LEU A 83 -19.28 3.01 37.57
CA LEU A 83 -18.16 2.46 38.33
C LEU A 83 -17.02 3.48 38.33
N TRP A 84 -16.39 3.71 39.50
CA TRP A 84 -15.27 4.63 39.67
C TRP A 84 -15.46 6.03 39.03
N GLY A 85 -16.68 6.58 39.10
CA GLY A 85 -17.06 7.79 38.34
C GLY A 85 -16.10 8.98 38.43
N ARG A 86 -15.41 9.18 39.57
CA ARG A 86 -14.37 10.24 39.69
C ARG A 86 -13.13 9.96 38.86
N LEU A 87 -12.61 8.73 38.92
CA LEU A 87 -11.43 8.30 38.18
C LEU A 87 -11.72 8.29 36.68
N VAL A 88 -12.85 7.69 36.29
CA VAL A 88 -13.28 7.60 34.88
C VAL A 88 -13.46 8.99 34.28
N ALA A 89 -14.11 9.92 34.99
CA ALA A 89 -14.25 11.29 34.50
C ALA A 89 -12.90 12.01 34.30
N TRP A 90 -11.91 11.77 35.18
CA TRP A 90 -10.55 12.30 35.01
C TRP A 90 -9.83 11.69 33.80
N LEU A 91 -9.87 10.36 33.67
CA LEU A 91 -9.20 9.64 32.58
C LEU A 91 -9.81 10.01 31.22
N LEU A 92 -11.15 10.07 31.12
CA LEU A 92 -11.84 10.52 29.91
C LEU A 92 -11.51 11.96 29.55
N LEU A 93 -11.46 12.86 30.54
CA LEU A 93 -11.09 14.25 30.30
C LEU A 93 -9.65 14.38 29.80
N LEU A 94 -8.71 13.70 30.44
CA LEU A 94 -7.30 13.73 30.02
C LEU A 94 -7.12 13.18 28.61
N MET A 95 -7.74 12.03 28.32
CA MET A 95 -7.66 11.39 27.01
C MET A 95 -8.30 12.25 25.92
N MET A 96 -9.44 12.87 26.19
CA MET A 96 -10.09 13.76 25.20
C MET A 96 -9.38 15.08 25.01
N LEU A 97 -8.78 15.67 26.05
CA LEU A 97 -7.95 16.85 25.88
C LEU A 97 -6.73 16.54 25.01
N PHE A 98 -6.12 15.36 25.20
CA PHE A 98 -5.05 14.89 24.33
C PHE A 98 -5.53 14.70 22.88
N PHE A 99 -6.61 13.94 22.63
CA PHE A 99 -7.12 13.75 21.28
C PHE A 99 -7.59 15.05 20.62
N THR A 100 -8.25 15.95 21.34
CA THR A 100 -8.68 17.26 20.82
C THR A 100 -7.48 18.10 20.40
N TRP A 101 -6.37 18.02 21.13
CA TRP A 101 -5.11 18.67 20.73
C TRP A 101 -4.52 18.02 19.46
N LEU A 102 -4.49 16.69 19.37
CA LEU A 102 -4.04 15.96 18.18
C LEU A 102 -4.87 16.30 16.94
N THR A 103 -6.20 16.25 17.06
CA THR A 103 -7.12 16.54 15.95
C THR A 103 -7.07 18.01 15.54
N GLY A 104 -6.90 18.93 16.50
CA GLY A 104 -6.67 20.35 16.21
C GLY A 104 -5.36 20.59 15.45
N TYR A 105 -4.27 19.93 15.85
CA TYR A 105 -3.00 19.99 15.12
C TYR A 105 -3.13 19.45 13.69
N SER A 106 -3.82 18.31 13.53
CA SER A 106 -4.13 17.71 12.23
C SER A 106 -4.97 18.63 11.34
N ALA A 107 -5.97 19.30 11.91
CA ALA A 107 -6.88 20.19 11.20
C ALA A 107 -6.17 21.45 10.67
N ILE A 108 -5.20 21.97 11.42
CA ILE A 108 -4.43 23.16 11.04
C ILE A 108 -3.34 22.82 10.03
N THR A 109 -2.59 21.74 10.27
CA THR A 109 -1.42 21.40 9.44
C THR A 109 -1.78 20.64 8.17
N GLY A 110 -2.90 19.92 8.16
CA GLY A 110 -3.33 19.08 7.04
C GLY A 110 -2.39 17.91 6.74
N LYS A 111 -1.37 17.65 7.58
CA LYS A 111 -0.35 16.62 7.35
C LYS A 111 -0.87 15.19 7.57
N VAL A 112 -1.82 15.01 8.49
CA VAL A 112 -2.53 13.74 8.68
C VAL A 112 -3.97 13.91 8.18
N THR A 113 -4.36 13.09 7.23
CA THR A 113 -5.63 13.22 6.50
C THR A 113 -6.82 12.57 7.22
N ASP A 114 -6.57 11.62 8.13
CA ASP A 114 -7.58 10.98 8.97
C ASP A 114 -7.07 10.83 10.42
N CYS A 115 -7.88 11.26 11.38
CA CYS A 115 -7.55 11.22 12.81
C CYS A 115 -7.71 9.84 13.45
N GLY A 116 -8.13 8.81 12.71
CA GLY A 116 -8.16 7.41 13.14
C GLY A 116 -9.19 7.09 14.22
N CYS A 117 -10.07 8.03 14.58
CA CYS A 117 -11.04 7.86 15.66
C CYS A 117 -12.08 6.77 15.39
N PHE A 118 -12.43 6.53 14.11
CA PHE A 118 -13.32 5.45 13.68
C PHE A 118 -12.63 4.54 12.66
N GLY A 119 -11.29 4.59 12.56
CA GLY A 119 -10.54 3.91 11.51
C GLY A 119 -11.15 4.13 10.12
N ASP A 120 -10.98 3.12 9.25
CA ASP A 120 -11.50 3.15 7.88
C ASP A 120 -13.03 2.98 7.80
N ALA A 121 -13.71 2.69 8.92
CA ALA A 121 -15.16 2.46 8.91
C ALA A 121 -15.97 3.75 8.68
N ILE A 122 -15.49 4.87 9.21
CA ILE A 122 -16.09 6.20 9.03
C ILE A 122 -14.94 7.21 8.88
N PRO A 123 -14.35 7.35 7.68
CA PRO A 123 -13.28 8.30 7.47
C PRO A 123 -13.83 9.71 7.64
N LEU A 124 -13.26 10.45 8.60
CA LEU A 124 -13.66 11.81 8.91
C LEU A 124 -12.55 12.76 8.49
N THR A 125 -12.94 13.89 7.87
CA THR A 125 -11.95 14.92 7.58
C THR A 125 -11.35 15.48 8.87
N PRO A 126 -10.14 16.08 8.84
CA PRO A 126 -9.49 16.59 10.04
C PRO A 126 -10.35 17.60 10.82
N TRP A 127 -11.10 18.46 10.10
CA TRP A 127 -12.01 19.43 10.71
C TRP A 127 -13.25 18.79 11.32
N GLU A 128 -13.86 17.80 10.66
CA GLU A 128 -14.99 17.05 11.23
C GLU A 128 -14.59 16.31 12.50
N SER A 129 -13.42 15.67 12.48
CA SER A 129 -12.83 15.01 13.66
C SER A 129 -12.61 16.00 14.81
N PHE A 130 -12.05 17.18 14.52
CA PHE A 130 -11.82 18.22 15.52
C PHE A 130 -13.12 18.75 16.14
N TYR A 131 -14.14 19.04 15.33
CA TYR A 131 -15.44 19.51 15.85
C TYR A 131 -16.12 18.45 16.72
N LYS A 132 -16.07 17.17 16.30
CA LYS A 132 -16.58 16.05 17.10
C LYS A 132 -15.87 15.97 18.45
N ASP A 133 -14.55 16.10 18.48
CA ASP A 133 -13.76 16.07 19.71
C ASP A 133 -14.03 17.26 20.64
N ILE A 134 -14.26 18.46 20.09
CA ILE A 134 -14.70 19.63 20.87
C ILE A 134 -16.05 19.36 21.54
N ILE A 135 -17.04 18.87 20.79
CA ILE A 135 -18.37 18.57 21.31
C ILE A 135 -18.27 17.54 22.44
N LEU A 136 -17.50 16.46 22.22
CA LEU A 136 -17.27 15.43 23.24
C LEU A 136 -16.55 15.98 24.47
N THR A 137 -15.57 16.86 24.29
CA THR A 137 -14.87 17.53 25.39
C THR A 137 -15.84 18.37 26.23
N ILE A 138 -16.77 19.12 25.61
CA ILE A 138 -17.80 19.89 26.34
C ILE A 138 -18.71 18.95 27.14
N LEU A 139 -19.15 17.84 26.55
CA LEU A 139 -19.98 16.84 27.25
C LEU A 139 -19.23 16.19 28.42
N ILE A 140 -17.94 15.92 28.27
CA ILE A 140 -17.11 15.34 29.33
C ILE A 140 -16.81 16.37 30.41
N LEU A 141 -16.62 17.66 30.09
CA LEU A 141 -16.52 18.72 31.10
C LEU A 141 -17.80 18.81 31.95
N PHE A 142 -18.97 18.64 31.34
CA PHE A 142 -20.24 18.55 32.07
C PHE A 142 -20.28 17.33 33.01
N ILE A 143 -19.92 16.14 32.52
CA ILE A 143 -19.79 14.92 33.34
C ILE A 143 -18.80 15.16 34.49
N PHE A 144 -17.66 15.78 34.19
CA PHE A 144 -16.58 16.04 35.13
C PHE A 144 -17.00 17.00 36.24
N ALA A 145 -17.73 18.07 35.91
CA ALA A 145 -18.28 19.00 36.89
C ALA A 145 -19.24 18.27 37.86
N LEU A 146 -20.04 17.34 37.33
CA LEU A 146 -21.00 16.55 38.11
C LEU A 146 -20.44 15.21 38.62
N ARG A 147 -19.14 14.93 38.49
CA ARG A 147 -18.52 13.63 38.80
C ARG A 147 -18.81 13.11 40.21
N LYS A 148 -19.01 14.01 41.18
CA LYS A 148 -19.35 13.65 42.58
C LYS A 148 -20.76 13.03 42.71
N HIS A 149 -21.62 13.22 41.72
CA HIS A 149 -23.01 12.74 41.69
C HIS A 149 -23.17 11.44 40.89
N ILE A 150 -22.09 10.91 40.30
CA ILE A 150 -22.11 9.64 39.58
C ILE A 150 -22.21 8.52 40.60
N LYS A 151 -23.33 7.80 40.60
CA LYS A 151 -23.56 6.60 41.42
C LYS A 151 -23.58 5.35 40.54
N PRO A 152 -23.07 4.21 41.03
CA PRO A 152 -23.20 2.93 40.34
C PRO A 152 -24.68 2.57 40.13
N MET A 153 -25.00 2.05 38.94
CA MET A 153 -26.33 1.55 38.58
C MET A 153 -26.60 0.17 39.18
N PHE A 154 -25.55 -0.64 39.32
CA PHE A 154 -25.60 -2.01 39.83
C PHE A 154 -24.74 -2.15 41.09
N ASN A 155 -24.79 -3.33 41.72
CA ASN A 155 -23.84 -3.65 42.80
C ASN A 155 -22.39 -3.69 42.26
N ASN A 156 -21.42 -3.52 43.14
CA ASN A 156 -20.02 -3.44 42.73
C ASN A 156 -19.53 -4.74 42.07
N VAL A 157 -20.02 -5.90 42.52
CA VAL A 157 -19.64 -7.21 41.94
C VAL A 157 -20.02 -7.30 40.47
N PHE A 158 -21.26 -6.96 40.13
CA PHE A 158 -21.74 -6.96 38.75
C PHE A 158 -21.04 -5.88 37.91
N GLY A 159 -20.79 -4.70 38.49
CA GLY A 159 -20.01 -3.65 37.82
C GLY A 159 -18.59 -4.09 37.47
N PHE A 160 -17.89 -4.77 38.39
CA PHE A 160 -16.57 -5.33 38.12
C PHE A 160 -16.62 -6.46 37.09
N ALA A 161 -17.60 -7.36 37.20
CA ALA A 161 -17.77 -8.44 36.23
C ALA A 161 -17.93 -7.89 34.81
N LEU A 162 -18.76 -6.85 34.61
CA LEU A 162 -18.95 -6.23 33.30
C LEU A 162 -17.70 -5.50 32.80
N PHE A 163 -16.96 -4.81 33.67
CA PHE A 163 -15.69 -4.18 33.33
C PHE A 163 -14.64 -5.19 32.85
N PHE A 164 -14.45 -6.28 33.59
CA PHE A 164 -13.49 -7.32 33.22
C PHE A 164 -13.93 -8.08 31.98
N ALA A 165 -15.22 -8.39 31.83
CA ALA A 165 -15.77 -9.04 30.65
C ALA A 165 -15.57 -8.17 29.39
N ALA A 166 -15.90 -6.88 29.46
CA ALA A 166 -15.71 -5.97 28.33
C ALA A 166 -14.22 -5.82 27.96
N SER A 167 -13.35 -5.66 28.96
CA SER A 167 -11.90 -5.53 28.72
C SER A 167 -11.32 -6.81 28.12
N ALA A 168 -11.67 -7.99 28.67
CA ALA A 168 -11.22 -9.27 28.16
C ALA A 168 -11.75 -9.54 26.74
N PHE A 169 -13.00 -9.17 26.47
CA PHE A 169 -13.58 -9.24 25.13
C PHE A 169 -12.81 -8.36 24.14
N THR A 170 -12.53 -7.10 24.47
CA THR A 170 -11.77 -6.21 23.58
C THR A 170 -10.33 -6.70 23.39
N ILE A 171 -9.67 -7.24 24.42
CA ILE A 171 -8.36 -7.88 24.28
C ILE A 171 -8.45 -9.06 23.30
N TRP A 172 -9.43 -9.95 23.50
CA TRP A 172 -9.65 -11.08 22.60
C TRP A 172 -9.87 -10.62 21.16
N VAL A 173 -10.70 -9.59 20.92
CA VAL A 173 -10.90 -9.00 19.59
C VAL A 173 -9.57 -8.56 18.98
N THR A 174 -8.77 -7.76 19.70
CA THR A 174 -7.48 -7.24 19.18
C THR A 174 -6.47 -8.34 18.86
N VAL A 175 -6.45 -9.43 19.64
CA VAL A 175 -5.58 -10.58 19.42
C VAL A 175 -6.09 -11.45 18.28
N HIS A 176 -7.41 -11.62 18.17
CA HIS A 176 -8.04 -12.41 17.12
C HIS A 176 -7.76 -11.80 15.74
N VAL A 177 -7.99 -10.50 15.56
CA VAL A 177 -7.82 -9.85 14.25
C VAL A 177 -6.38 -9.83 13.75
N GLN A 178 -5.40 -9.87 14.65
CA GLN A 178 -3.99 -10.01 14.27
C GLN A 178 -3.62 -11.44 13.82
N ASN A 179 -4.45 -12.43 14.17
CA ASN A 179 -4.22 -13.84 13.84
C ASN A 179 -5.10 -14.34 12.67
N HIS A 180 -6.27 -13.74 12.48
CA HIS A 180 -7.33 -14.19 11.55
C HIS A 180 -7.82 -13.09 10.60
N ASP A 181 -7.10 -11.95 10.54
CA ASP A 181 -7.54 -10.71 9.90
C ASP A 181 -8.84 -10.13 10.51
N VAL A 182 -9.25 -8.96 10.02
CA VAL A 182 -10.36 -8.17 10.56
C VAL A 182 -11.72 -8.86 10.38
N PHE A 183 -12.66 -8.69 11.32
CA PHE A 183 -14.01 -9.27 11.21
C PHE A 183 -14.82 -8.62 10.08
N LYS A 184 -14.70 -7.30 9.96
CA LYS A 184 -15.25 -6.53 8.85
C LYS A 184 -14.14 -5.73 8.22
N ASP A 185 -13.92 -5.96 6.94
CA ASP A 185 -12.93 -5.22 6.18
C ASP A 185 -13.54 -3.92 5.63
N PHE A 186 -12.99 -2.80 6.07
CA PHE A 186 -13.33 -1.45 5.60
C PHE A 186 -12.23 -0.85 4.71
N ARG A 187 -11.13 -1.58 4.53
CA ARG A 187 -9.97 -1.14 3.75
C ARG A 187 -10.30 -1.22 2.26
N PRO A 188 -9.58 -0.50 1.40
CA PRO A 188 -9.83 -0.54 -0.05
C PRO A 188 -9.39 -1.87 -0.71
N TYR A 189 -8.88 -2.81 0.08
CA TYR A 189 -8.49 -4.17 -0.30
C TYR A 189 -9.44 -5.24 0.28
N ALA A 190 -10.69 -4.88 0.59
CA ALA A 190 -11.70 -5.82 1.02
C ALA A 190 -12.08 -6.81 -0.11
N VAL A 191 -12.55 -8.00 0.27
CA VAL A 191 -13.08 -8.97 -0.70
C VAL A 191 -14.23 -8.33 -1.51
N GLY A 192 -14.15 -8.44 -2.84
CA GLY A 192 -15.06 -7.83 -3.81
C GLY A 192 -14.61 -6.46 -4.34
N GLU A 193 -13.62 -5.81 -3.74
CA GLU A 193 -13.04 -4.56 -4.26
C GLU A 193 -12.09 -4.85 -5.44
N ASN A 194 -11.97 -3.88 -6.35
CA ASN A 194 -11.03 -3.93 -7.47
C ASN A 194 -9.91 -2.91 -7.24
N ILE A 195 -8.67 -3.40 -7.20
CA ILE A 195 -7.48 -2.58 -6.91
C ILE A 195 -7.32 -1.49 -7.97
N ARG A 196 -7.48 -1.82 -9.26
CA ARG A 196 -7.33 -0.87 -10.37
C ARG A 196 -8.38 0.23 -10.31
N THR A 197 -9.66 -0.14 -10.18
CA THR A 197 -10.75 0.84 -10.06
C THR A 197 -10.56 1.75 -8.83
N ASN A 198 -10.00 1.21 -7.74
CA ASN A 198 -9.72 1.99 -6.54
C ASN A 198 -8.47 2.89 -6.67
N MET A 199 -7.63 2.69 -7.70
CA MET A 199 -6.50 3.56 -8.07
C MET A 199 -6.89 4.66 -9.06
N GLU A 200 -8.00 4.48 -9.80
CA GLU A 200 -8.43 5.44 -10.81
C GLU A 200 -8.91 6.76 -10.20
N ILE A 201 -8.51 7.86 -10.85
CA ILE A 201 -9.06 9.19 -10.60
C ILE A 201 -10.12 9.45 -11.69
N PRO A 202 -11.42 9.56 -11.34
CA PRO A 202 -12.47 9.85 -12.31
C PRO A 202 -12.18 11.13 -13.10
N ALA A 203 -12.54 11.16 -14.38
CA ALA A 203 -12.28 12.33 -15.25
C ALA A 203 -13.02 13.60 -14.78
N ASP A 204 -14.16 13.43 -14.10
CA ASP A 204 -14.99 14.48 -13.49
C ASP A 204 -14.59 14.80 -12.05
N ALA A 205 -13.55 14.15 -11.52
CA ALA A 205 -13.14 14.30 -10.15
C ALA A 205 -12.73 15.75 -9.85
N PRO A 206 -13.13 16.30 -8.68
CA PRO A 206 -12.78 17.66 -8.31
C PRO A 206 -11.26 17.85 -8.26
N LYS A 207 -10.74 18.68 -9.16
CA LYS A 207 -9.34 19.09 -9.13
C LYS A 207 -9.09 19.94 -7.88
N GLY A 208 -7.91 19.74 -7.28
CA GLY A 208 -7.46 20.54 -6.15
C GLY A 208 -7.26 21.98 -6.59
N ILE A 209 -7.82 22.91 -5.83
CA ILE A 209 -7.64 24.34 -6.05
C ILE A 209 -6.78 24.85 -4.90
N PHE A 210 -5.57 25.27 -5.24
CA PHE A 210 -4.56 25.80 -4.34
C PHE A 210 -4.37 27.29 -4.60
N GLU A 211 -4.43 28.10 -3.54
CA GLU A 211 -4.06 29.51 -3.53
C GLU A 211 -2.66 29.63 -2.93
N MET A 212 -1.66 29.94 -3.76
CA MET A 212 -0.29 30.23 -3.34
C MET A 212 -0.14 31.73 -3.15
N LYS A 213 0.26 32.18 -1.96
CA LYS A 213 0.44 33.59 -1.63
C LYS A 213 1.92 33.87 -1.37
N TYR A 214 2.53 34.69 -2.23
CA TYR A 214 3.93 35.08 -2.14
C TYR A 214 4.04 36.45 -1.46
N VAL A 215 4.79 36.52 -0.37
CA VAL A 215 4.98 37.75 0.41
C VAL A 215 6.39 38.29 0.13
N TYR A 216 6.46 39.52 -0.38
CA TYR A 216 7.69 40.26 -0.61
C TYR A 216 7.75 41.48 0.28
N LYS A 217 8.94 41.81 0.78
CA LYS A 217 9.18 43.00 1.59
C LYS A 217 10.24 43.88 0.96
N ASN A 218 9.93 45.16 0.82
CA ASN A 218 10.86 46.15 0.31
C ASN A 218 11.87 46.53 1.41
N THR A 219 13.16 46.40 1.12
CA THR A 219 14.26 46.63 2.06
C THR A 219 14.55 48.11 2.29
N SER A 220 14.10 48.99 1.39
CA SER A 220 14.34 50.44 1.47
C SER A 220 13.17 51.20 2.10
N THR A 221 11.93 50.76 1.88
CA THR A 221 10.72 51.44 2.38
C THR A 221 10.02 50.68 3.51
N GLY A 222 10.36 49.40 3.71
CA GLY A 222 9.66 48.51 4.65
C GLY A 222 8.28 48.05 4.18
N ALA A 223 7.83 48.44 2.99
CA ALA A 223 6.54 48.06 2.42
C ALA A 223 6.45 46.54 2.16
N THR A 224 5.28 45.95 2.36
CA THR A 224 5.02 44.53 2.10
C THR A 224 4.02 44.39 0.96
N GLU A 225 4.30 43.51 0.00
CA GLU A 225 3.44 43.20 -1.13
C GLU A 225 3.11 41.71 -1.15
N GLU A 226 1.84 41.38 -1.36
CA GLU A 226 1.33 40.01 -1.35
C GLU A 226 0.75 39.65 -2.71
N ILE A 227 1.30 38.63 -3.37
CA ILE A 227 0.85 38.19 -4.69
C ILE A 227 0.16 36.84 -4.54
N LYS A 228 -1.09 36.76 -4.97
CA LYS A 228 -1.89 35.52 -4.92
C LYS A 228 -1.91 34.85 -6.28
N MET A 229 -1.76 33.53 -6.28
CA MET A 229 -1.88 32.67 -7.46
C MET A 229 -2.82 31.54 -7.15
N ARG A 230 -3.85 31.37 -7.96
CA ARG A 230 -4.83 30.31 -7.79
C ARG A 230 -4.78 29.37 -8.99
N THR A 231 -4.81 28.07 -8.74
CA THR A 231 -4.61 27.04 -9.79
C THR A 231 -5.73 26.94 -10.82
N ASP A 232 -6.90 27.51 -10.54
CA ASP A 232 -8.08 27.58 -11.41
C ASP A 232 -8.26 28.95 -12.10
N GLU A 233 -7.32 29.87 -11.93
CA GLU A 233 -7.32 31.21 -12.53
C GLU A 233 -6.09 31.41 -13.45
N ASP A 234 -6.14 32.40 -14.35
CA ASP A 234 -4.96 32.76 -15.15
C ASP A 234 -3.91 33.46 -14.27
N THR A 235 -2.83 32.75 -13.95
CA THR A 235 -1.76 33.23 -13.06
C THR A 235 -0.63 33.97 -13.79
N ARG A 236 -0.76 34.25 -15.09
CA ARG A 236 0.31 34.88 -15.88
C ARG A 236 0.70 36.26 -15.35
N SER A 237 -0.28 37.10 -15.03
CA SER A 237 -0.06 38.44 -14.46
C SER A 237 0.64 38.39 -13.09
N ALA A 238 0.29 37.41 -12.26
CA ALA A 238 0.94 37.17 -10.98
C ALA A 238 2.39 36.69 -11.17
N MET A 239 2.67 35.82 -12.15
CA MET A 239 4.03 35.33 -12.46
C MET A 239 4.92 36.45 -12.98
N ASP A 240 4.39 37.31 -13.84
CA ASP A 240 5.10 38.49 -14.35
C ASP A 240 5.46 39.44 -13.18
N ARG A 241 4.53 39.64 -12.23
CA ARG A 241 4.78 40.46 -11.04
C ARG A 241 5.85 39.84 -10.13
N ILE A 242 5.77 38.54 -9.83
CA ILE A 242 6.80 37.83 -9.05
C ILE A 242 8.17 37.97 -9.70
N THR A 243 8.24 37.79 -11.02
CA THR A 243 9.49 37.93 -11.77
C THR A 243 10.04 39.35 -11.65
N SER A 244 9.18 40.37 -11.76
CA SER A 244 9.58 41.77 -11.59
C SER A 244 10.11 42.09 -10.19
N LEU A 245 9.47 41.58 -9.13
CA LEU A 245 9.91 41.78 -7.75
C LEU A 245 11.19 41.00 -7.44
N THR A 246 11.37 39.82 -8.05
CA THR A 246 12.58 39.01 -7.86
C THR A 246 13.80 39.62 -8.56
N ALA A 247 13.59 40.34 -9.67
CA ALA A 247 14.65 41.05 -10.37
C ALA A 247 15.07 42.39 -9.70
N ASP A 248 14.20 42.98 -8.87
CA ASP A 248 14.48 44.22 -8.15
C ASP A 248 15.24 43.96 -6.83
N LYS A 249 16.45 44.52 -6.72
CA LYS A 249 17.31 44.39 -5.53
C LYS A 249 16.70 44.98 -4.25
N ASN A 250 15.72 45.86 -4.38
CA ASN A 250 15.05 46.49 -3.25
C ASN A 250 13.94 45.62 -2.65
N TRP A 251 13.63 44.47 -3.25
CA TRP A 251 12.60 43.56 -2.77
C TRP A 251 13.20 42.22 -2.37
N GLN A 252 12.79 41.73 -1.21
CA GLN A 252 13.21 40.45 -0.68
C GLN A 252 11.99 39.55 -0.51
N PHE A 253 12.09 38.32 -1.02
CA PHE A 253 11.11 37.28 -0.73
C PHE A 253 11.15 36.93 0.76
N VAL A 254 9.99 36.96 1.40
CA VAL A 254 9.86 36.66 2.83
C VAL A 254 9.39 35.21 3.00
N GLU A 255 8.21 34.91 2.46
CA GLU A 255 7.60 33.59 2.62
C GLU A 255 6.57 33.32 1.52
N ARG A 256 6.29 32.03 1.32
CA ARG A 256 5.19 31.55 0.49
C ARG A 256 4.21 30.84 1.41
N ILE A 257 2.96 31.28 1.39
CA ILE A 257 1.87 30.70 2.16
C ILE A 257 0.95 29.96 1.20
N ASP A 258 0.87 28.64 1.32
CA ASP A 258 -0.01 27.81 0.51
C ASP A 258 -1.33 27.57 1.25
N LYS A 259 -2.43 27.89 0.60
CA LYS A 259 -3.79 27.67 1.12
C LYS A 259 -4.54 26.74 0.18
N THR A 260 -4.91 25.56 0.68
CA THR A 260 -5.79 24.66 -0.06
C THR A 260 -7.22 25.20 0.00
N ILE A 261 -7.75 25.69 -1.11
CA ILE A 261 -9.13 26.19 -1.23
C ILE A 261 -10.09 25.03 -1.43
N LYS A 262 -9.71 24.06 -2.28
CA LYS A 262 -10.46 22.82 -2.51
C LYS A 262 -9.48 21.65 -2.54
N LYS A 263 -9.69 20.63 -1.72
CA LYS A 263 -8.86 19.42 -1.76
C LYS A 263 -9.07 18.68 -3.09
N PRO A 264 -8.00 18.18 -3.73
CA PRO A 264 -8.15 17.30 -4.88
C PRO A 264 -8.83 16.00 -4.46
N PHE A 265 -9.53 15.37 -5.39
CA PHE A 265 -9.93 13.98 -5.22
C PHE A 265 -8.69 13.10 -5.05
N THR A 266 -8.70 12.25 -4.03
CA THR A 266 -7.68 11.24 -3.78
C THR A 266 -8.31 9.87 -4.01
N PRO A 267 -7.71 9.02 -4.86
CA PRO A 267 -8.20 7.66 -5.05
C PRO A 267 -8.12 6.89 -3.73
N LYS A 268 -8.89 5.81 -3.61
CA LYS A 268 -8.90 4.97 -2.40
C LYS A 268 -7.56 4.25 -2.20
N ILE A 269 -6.85 3.96 -3.29
CA ILE A 269 -5.50 3.39 -3.32
C ILE A 269 -4.64 4.32 -4.17
N SER A 270 -3.48 4.76 -3.66
CA SER A 270 -2.59 5.67 -4.40
C SER A 270 -1.16 5.17 -4.54
N ASP A 271 -0.80 4.13 -3.79
CA ASP A 271 0.57 3.72 -3.49
C ASP A 271 0.80 2.22 -3.76
N PHE A 272 -0.20 1.50 -4.28
CA PHE A 272 -0.03 0.11 -4.68
C PHE A 272 0.90 0.01 -5.88
N ALA A 273 2.03 -0.67 -5.67
CA ALA A 273 2.99 -0.97 -6.71
C ALA A 273 3.58 -2.38 -6.49
N VAL A 274 3.81 -3.08 -7.59
CA VAL A 274 4.46 -4.40 -7.61
C VAL A 274 5.73 -4.28 -8.45
N ILE A 275 6.88 -4.33 -7.77
CA ILE A 275 8.18 -4.17 -8.40
C ILE A 275 8.85 -5.55 -8.51
N ASN A 276 9.21 -5.97 -9.73
CA ASN A 276 9.82 -7.26 -9.98
C ASN A 276 11.30 -7.32 -9.56
N GLU A 277 11.97 -8.44 -9.87
CA GLU A 277 13.37 -8.69 -9.51
C GLU A 277 14.35 -7.79 -10.28
N GLU A 278 13.92 -7.25 -11.41
CA GLU A 278 14.67 -6.37 -12.31
C GLU A 278 14.39 -4.88 -12.01
N GLU A 279 13.73 -4.58 -10.88
CA GLU A 279 13.27 -3.24 -10.48
C GLU A 279 12.24 -2.61 -11.41
N GLU A 280 11.59 -3.41 -12.27
CA GLU A 280 10.51 -2.95 -13.13
C GLU A 280 9.16 -2.95 -12.40
N ASP A 281 8.37 -1.90 -12.62
CA ASP A 281 6.97 -1.85 -12.19
C ASP A 281 6.10 -2.72 -13.09
N ILE A 282 5.58 -3.81 -12.54
CA ILE A 282 4.69 -4.77 -13.21
C ILE A 282 3.24 -4.69 -12.72
N THR A 283 2.87 -3.62 -12.02
CA THR A 283 1.55 -3.45 -11.40
C THR A 283 0.41 -3.65 -12.40
N GLU A 284 0.49 -2.98 -13.55
CA GLU A 284 -0.50 -3.11 -14.62
C GLU A 284 -0.58 -4.55 -15.16
N LYS A 285 0.55 -5.25 -15.28
CA LYS A 285 0.57 -6.64 -15.75
C LYS A 285 -0.15 -7.57 -14.78
N VAL A 286 0.08 -7.40 -13.49
CA VAL A 286 -0.57 -8.18 -12.42
C VAL A 286 -2.06 -7.86 -12.34
N LEU A 287 -2.41 -6.57 -12.38
CA LEU A 287 -3.81 -6.14 -12.23
C LEU A 287 -4.64 -6.45 -13.47
N ASN A 288 -4.08 -6.42 -14.69
CA ASN A 288 -4.78 -6.76 -15.95
C ASN A 288 -4.78 -8.26 -16.27
N PHE A 289 -4.28 -9.09 -15.35
CA PHE A 289 -4.23 -10.52 -15.61
C PHE A 289 -5.63 -11.14 -15.52
N ASP A 290 -6.13 -11.69 -16.65
CA ASP A 290 -7.51 -12.16 -16.80
C ASP A 290 -7.82 -13.46 -16.03
N GLU A 291 -6.78 -14.23 -15.73
CA GLU A 291 -6.88 -15.47 -14.95
C GLU A 291 -6.68 -15.23 -13.45
N PHE A 292 -6.90 -16.29 -12.66
CA PHE A 292 -6.70 -16.22 -11.22
C PHE A 292 -5.22 -16.15 -10.84
N VAL A 293 -4.90 -15.38 -9.81
CA VAL A 293 -3.55 -15.26 -9.25
C VAL A 293 -3.60 -15.31 -7.73
N PHE A 294 -2.72 -16.09 -7.12
CA PHE A 294 -2.46 -15.99 -5.70
C PHE A 294 -1.38 -14.94 -5.43
N MET A 295 -1.70 -13.98 -4.57
CA MET A 295 -0.75 -13.00 -4.05
C MET A 295 -0.53 -13.27 -2.56
N VAL A 296 0.68 -13.69 -2.21
CA VAL A 296 1.10 -13.90 -0.82
C VAL A 296 1.71 -12.60 -0.29
N VAL A 297 1.06 -11.93 0.65
CA VAL A 297 1.53 -10.66 1.22
C VAL A 297 2.26 -10.92 2.54
N SER A 298 3.51 -10.45 2.64
CA SER A 298 4.33 -10.58 3.84
C SER A 298 5.04 -9.26 4.14
N PRO A 299 4.45 -8.41 5.02
CA PRO A 299 5.02 -7.09 5.32
C PRO A 299 6.44 -7.16 5.91
N ASP A 300 6.79 -8.22 6.64
CA ASP A 300 8.15 -8.38 7.16
C ASP A 300 8.50 -9.86 7.28
N LEU A 301 9.37 -10.34 6.40
CA LEU A 301 9.83 -11.74 6.39
C LEU A 301 10.56 -12.14 7.67
N LYS A 302 11.13 -11.20 8.44
CA LYS A 302 11.78 -11.51 9.73
C LYS A 302 10.76 -11.81 10.83
N LYS A 303 9.55 -11.27 10.71
CA LYS A 303 8.45 -11.45 11.67
C LYS A 303 7.38 -12.42 11.18
N THR A 304 7.55 -12.98 9.98
CA THR A 304 6.59 -13.89 9.36
C THR A 304 6.51 -15.22 10.12
N ASN A 305 5.34 -15.84 10.13
CA ASN A 305 5.21 -17.17 10.72
C ASN A 305 5.88 -18.23 9.81
N ILE A 306 6.89 -18.92 10.32
CA ILE A 306 7.65 -19.91 9.54
C ILE A 306 6.78 -21.09 9.08
N GLY A 307 5.91 -21.61 9.95
CA GLY A 307 5.05 -22.76 9.64
C GLY A 307 3.95 -22.45 8.62
N ALA A 308 3.62 -21.17 8.41
CA ALA A 308 2.69 -20.75 7.36
C ALA A 308 3.19 -21.12 5.95
N TRP A 309 4.49 -21.04 5.72
CA TRP A 309 5.07 -21.20 4.39
C TRP A 309 5.00 -22.63 3.88
N GLU A 310 4.98 -23.64 4.77
CA GLU A 310 4.73 -25.02 4.39
C GLU A 310 3.33 -25.19 3.77
N LYS A 311 2.31 -24.59 4.40
CA LYS A 311 0.93 -24.62 3.88
C LYS A 311 0.81 -23.86 2.56
N ILE A 312 1.42 -22.67 2.49
CA ILE A 312 1.42 -21.83 1.28
C ILE A 312 2.08 -22.56 0.12
N ASN A 313 3.23 -23.20 0.35
CA ASN A 313 3.93 -23.98 -0.68
C ASN A 313 3.09 -25.16 -1.17
N ALA A 314 2.36 -25.84 -0.28
CA ALA A 314 1.46 -26.94 -0.66
C ALA A 314 0.30 -26.46 -1.55
N VAL A 315 -0.30 -25.32 -1.20
CA VAL A 315 -1.35 -24.68 -2.02
C VAL A 315 -0.78 -24.21 -3.35
N GLN A 316 0.38 -23.55 -3.34
CA GLN A 316 1.05 -23.05 -4.53
C GLN A 316 1.37 -24.17 -5.51
N LYS A 317 1.95 -25.28 -5.05
CA LYS A 317 2.27 -26.42 -5.90
C LYS A 317 1.03 -26.98 -6.59
N SER A 318 -0.07 -27.13 -5.83
CA SER A 318 -1.34 -27.61 -6.38
C SER A 318 -1.96 -26.60 -7.35
N ALA A 319 -1.83 -25.31 -7.07
CA ALA A 319 -2.28 -24.23 -7.94
C ALA A 319 -1.51 -24.20 -9.27
N GLU A 320 -0.19 -24.37 -9.21
CA GLU A 320 0.70 -24.40 -10.37
C GLU A 320 0.42 -25.59 -11.30
N GLU A 321 0.08 -26.77 -10.74
CA GLU A 321 -0.36 -27.94 -11.52
C GLU A 321 -1.63 -27.65 -12.36
N GLU A 322 -2.45 -26.68 -11.95
CA GLU A 322 -3.61 -26.19 -12.71
C GLU A 322 -3.33 -24.91 -13.50
N GLY A 323 -2.06 -24.52 -13.55
CA GLY A 323 -1.56 -23.34 -14.23
C GLY A 323 -1.81 -22.04 -13.47
N ILE A 324 -2.34 -22.02 -12.26
CA ILE A 324 -2.62 -20.77 -11.52
C ILE A 324 -1.32 -20.18 -10.98
N PHE A 325 -1.05 -18.93 -11.35
CA PHE A 325 0.17 -18.25 -10.92
C PHE A 325 0.12 -17.81 -9.46
N THR A 326 1.27 -17.87 -8.79
CA THR A 326 1.47 -17.41 -7.42
C THR A 326 2.68 -16.49 -7.38
N PHE A 327 2.60 -15.39 -6.64
CA PHE A 327 3.76 -14.56 -6.29
C PHE A 327 3.65 -14.06 -4.86
N ALA A 328 4.78 -13.67 -4.26
CA ALA A 328 4.80 -12.96 -2.99
C ALA A 328 5.01 -11.46 -3.18
N LEU A 329 4.36 -10.65 -2.35
CA LEU A 329 4.62 -9.23 -2.18
C LEU A 329 5.23 -9.01 -0.79
N ALA A 330 6.48 -8.56 -0.75
CA ALA A 330 7.22 -8.28 0.50
C ALA A 330 7.92 -6.93 0.44
N SER A 331 8.15 -6.29 1.59
CA SER A 331 8.86 -5.00 1.65
C SER A 331 10.33 -5.11 2.08
N ASN A 332 10.83 -6.33 2.25
CA ASN A 332 12.22 -6.60 2.63
C ASN A 332 13.20 -6.28 1.48
N ALA A 333 14.49 -6.16 1.81
CA ALA A 333 15.54 -6.02 0.81
C ALA A 333 15.70 -7.32 0.01
N ARG A 334 16.22 -7.22 -1.23
CA ARG A 334 16.32 -8.35 -2.16
C ARG A 334 17.12 -9.52 -1.60
N ASP A 335 18.25 -9.25 -0.96
CA ASP A 335 19.09 -10.29 -0.35
C ASP A 335 18.35 -11.05 0.77
N GLU A 336 17.51 -10.35 1.55
CA GLU A 336 16.70 -10.99 2.60
C GLU A 336 15.62 -11.88 1.99
N ILE A 337 15.00 -11.42 0.90
CA ILE A 337 13.99 -12.16 0.14
C ILE A 337 14.59 -13.45 -0.42
N GLU A 338 15.72 -13.39 -1.11
CA GLU A 338 16.32 -14.58 -1.74
C GLU A 338 16.78 -15.61 -0.70
N ASN A 339 17.42 -15.15 0.38
CA ASN A 339 17.80 -16.04 1.48
C ASN A 339 16.58 -16.75 2.07
N PHE A 340 15.50 -16.01 2.32
CA PHE A 340 14.25 -16.56 2.84
C PHE A 340 13.61 -17.57 1.88
N ARG A 341 13.55 -17.21 0.58
CA ARG A 341 12.99 -18.04 -0.48
C ARG A 341 13.70 -19.39 -0.57
N HIS A 342 15.04 -19.39 -0.51
CA HIS A 342 15.84 -20.61 -0.49
C HIS A 342 15.64 -21.42 0.80
N GLU A 343 15.61 -20.77 1.96
CA GLU A 343 15.41 -21.44 3.24
C GLU A 343 14.04 -22.15 3.32
N LYS A 344 12.99 -21.52 2.77
CA LYS A 344 11.62 -22.04 2.82
C LYS A 344 11.22 -22.86 1.59
N ASN A 345 12.11 -23.04 0.62
CA ASN A 345 11.81 -23.71 -0.65
C ASN A 345 10.54 -23.14 -1.33
N ALA A 346 10.36 -21.81 -1.29
CA ALA A 346 9.23 -21.15 -1.92
C ALA A 346 9.48 -21.04 -3.43
N ALA A 347 8.89 -21.94 -4.20
CA ALA A 347 9.13 -22.10 -5.64
C ALA A 347 8.38 -21.07 -6.52
N PHE A 348 8.13 -19.88 -6.00
CA PHE A 348 7.43 -18.79 -6.69
C PHE A 348 8.16 -17.46 -6.51
N PRO A 349 7.98 -16.49 -7.43
CA PRO A 349 8.71 -15.23 -7.37
C PRO A 349 8.26 -14.34 -6.21
N PHE A 350 9.21 -13.54 -5.72
CA PHE A 350 8.97 -12.52 -4.70
C PHE A 350 9.20 -11.15 -5.33
N TYR A 351 8.17 -10.32 -5.25
CA TYR A 351 8.15 -8.94 -5.71
C TYR A 351 8.15 -7.97 -4.54
N LYS A 352 8.69 -6.79 -4.78
CA LYS A 352 8.81 -5.74 -3.79
C LYS A 352 7.55 -4.88 -3.77
N GLY A 353 7.03 -4.63 -2.58
CA GLY A 353 5.94 -3.69 -2.31
C GLY A 353 6.27 -2.78 -1.13
N ASP A 354 5.50 -1.71 -0.96
CA ASP A 354 5.65 -0.82 0.21
C ASP A 354 5.17 -1.50 1.51
N TYR A 355 5.84 -1.22 2.63
CA TYR A 355 5.54 -1.81 3.93
C TYR A 355 4.14 -1.44 4.46
N LYS A 356 3.76 -0.15 4.38
CA LYS A 356 2.45 0.33 4.83
C LYS A 356 1.35 -0.18 3.91
N VAL A 357 1.61 -0.29 2.61
CA VAL A 357 0.71 -0.95 1.65
C VAL A 357 0.48 -2.41 2.03
N CYS A 358 1.54 -3.19 2.26
CA CYS A 358 1.42 -4.59 2.67
C CYS A 358 0.58 -4.75 3.94
N LEU A 359 0.82 -3.89 4.95
CA LEU A 359 0.00 -3.87 6.17
C LEU A 359 -1.46 -3.54 5.86
N THR A 360 -1.72 -2.60 4.96
CA THR A 360 -3.07 -2.18 4.58
C THR A 360 -3.83 -3.26 3.82
N ILE A 361 -3.14 -4.09 3.05
CA ILE A 361 -3.77 -5.22 2.34
C ILE A 361 -4.29 -6.27 3.34
N ILE A 362 -3.46 -6.68 4.31
CA ILE A 362 -3.83 -7.73 5.27
C ILE A 362 -3.09 -7.57 6.60
N ARG A 363 -3.75 -7.87 7.74
CA ARG A 363 -3.14 -7.68 9.07
C ARG A 363 -2.31 -8.87 9.56
N THR A 364 -2.30 -9.98 8.82
CA THR A 364 -1.53 -11.18 9.17
C THR A 364 -0.21 -11.26 8.39
N ASN A 365 0.78 -11.94 8.96
CA ASN A 365 2.08 -12.11 8.33
C ASN A 365 2.49 -13.61 8.30
N PRO A 366 2.36 -14.30 7.15
CA PRO A 366 1.87 -13.80 5.86
C PRO A 366 0.33 -13.78 5.77
N GLY A 367 -0.18 -13.20 4.68
CA GLY A 367 -1.58 -13.27 4.26
C GLY A 367 -1.67 -13.65 2.78
N ILE A 368 -2.81 -14.17 2.33
CA ILE A 368 -2.99 -14.67 0.97
C ILE A 368 -4.22 -14.03 0.36
N LEU A 369 -4.09 -13.48 -0.84
CA LEU A 369 -5.18 -12.96 -1.64
C LEU A 369 -5.34 -13.81 -2.90
N LEU A 370 -6.59 -14.07 -3.28
CA LEU A 370 -6.95 -14.57 -4.60
C LEU A 370 -7.42 -13.39 -5.44
N LEU A 371 -6.69 -13.10 -6.51
CA LEU A 371 -6.98 -12.01 -7.44
C LEU A 371 -7.52 -12.57 -8.76
N LYS A 372 -8.36 -11.78 -9.43
CA LYS A 372 -8.75 -11.99 -10.83
C LYS A 372 -9.04 -10.66 -11.50
N ASN A 373 -8.30 -10.32 -12.56
CA ASN A 373 -8.42 -9.03 -13.26
C ASN A 373 -8.46 -7.83 -12.28
N GLY A 374 -7.54 -7.84 -11.31
CA GLY A 374 -7.40 -6.81 -10.28
C GLY A 374 -8.46 -6.84 -9.18
N THR A 375 -9.46 -7.72 -9.27
CA THR A 375 -10.51 -7.90 -8.25
C THR A 375 -10.05 -8.88 -7.19
N ILE A 376 -10.25 -8.54 -5.91
CA ILE A 376 -9.98 -9.43 -4.78
C ILE A 376 -11.16 -10.38 -4.64
N VAL A 377 -10.98 -11.61 -5.09
CA VAL A 377 -12.00 -12.66 -5.06
C VAL A 377 -12.17 -13.23 -3.66
N ASP A 378 -11.06 -13.44 -2.97
CA ASP A 378 -11.05 -13.92 -1.59
C ASP A 378 -9.71 -13.58 -0.90
N LYS A 379 -9.68 -13.69 0.42
CA LYS A 379 -8.51 -13.35 1.24
C LYS A 379 -8.48 -14.17 2.52
N TRP A 380 -7.30 -14.68 2.86
CA TRP A 380 -7.08 -15.52 4.04
C TRP A 380 -5.86 -15.07 4.83
N ALA A 381 -6.04 -15.05 6.15
CA ALA A 381 -4.90 -15.20 7.04
C ALA A 381 -4.26 -16.56 6.84
N TRP A 382 -2.95 -16.68 7.02
CA TRP A 382 -2.27 -17.97 6.86
C TRP A 382 -2.82 -19.10 7.75
N ARG A 383 -3.41 -18.76 8.91
CA ARG A 383 -4.04 -19.73 9.82
C ARG A 383 -5.31 -20.31 9.24
N ASP A 384 -6.02 -19.50 8.46
CA ASP A 384 -7.33 -19.77 7.89
C ASP A 384 -7.24 -20.15 6.41
N LEU A 385 -6.02 -20.28 5.85
CA LEU A 385 -5.79 -20.74 4.49
C LEU A 385 -6.31 -22.18 4.35
N PRO A 386 -7.37 -22.42 3.56
CA PRO A 386 -7.88 -23.74 3.32
C PRO A 386 -6.97 -24.53 2.37
N ASP A 387 -7.18 -25.85 2.32
CA ASP A 387 -6.48 -26.68 1.35
C ASP A 387 -6.91 -26.32 -0.08
N TYR A 388 -6.02 -26.53 -1.05
CA TYR A 388 -6.29 -26.14 -2.44
C TYR A 388 -7.55 -26.80 -3.01
N SER A 389 -7.88 -28.02 -2.58
CA SER A 389 -9.12 -28.70 -3.00
C SER A 389 -10.40 -27.95 -2.60
N GLU A 390 -10.42 -27.33 -1.42
CA GLU A 390 -11.54 -26.52 -0.94
C GLU A 390 -11.60 -25.20 -1.71
N ILE A 391 -10.44 -24.55 -1.92
CA ILE A 391 -10.34 -23.34 -2.76
C ILE A 391 -10.88 -23.62 -4.16
N LYS A 392 -10.50 -24.75 -4.73
CA LYS A 392 -10.95 -25.20 -6.06
C LYS A 392 -12.46 -25.38 -6.10
N GLN A 393 -13.04 -26.01 -5.09
CA GLN A 393 -14.49 -26.19 -5.01
C GLN A 393 -15.23 -24.86 -4.91
N GLN A 394 -14.70 -23.90 -4.16
CA GLN A 394 -15.33 -22.60 -3.93
C GLN A 394 -15.21 -21.66 -5.14
N HIS A 395 -14.03 -21.63 -5.78
CA HIS A 395 -13.67 -20.56 -6.72
C HIS A 395 -13.38 -21.05 -8.15
N PHE A 396 -12.98 -22.32 -8.32
CA PHE A 396 -12.52 -22.87 -9.61
C PHE A 396 -13.40 -24.00 -10.16
N ALA A 397 -14.59 -24.25 -9.60
CA ALA A 397 -15.42 -25.40 -9.97
C ALA A 397 -15.74 -25.49 -11.48
N ASN A 398 -15.80 -24.36 -12.17
CA ASN A 398 -16.06 -24.28 -13.62
C ASN A 398 -14.83 -23.90 -14.45
N ARG A 399 -13.63 -23.88 -13.85
CA ARG A 399 -12.39 -23.49 -14.52
C ARG A 399 -11.81 -24.70 -15.27
N VAL A 400 -11.36 -24.46 -16.51
CA VAL A 400 -10.54 -25.41 -17.25
C VAL A 400 -9.08 -25.08 -16.98
N ALA A 401 -8.29 -26.07 -16.56
CA ALA A 401 -6.86 -25.87 -16.34
C ALA A 401 -6.20 -25.38 -17.64
N THR A 402 -5.40 -24.33 -17.53
CA THR A 402 -4.67 -23.72 -18.64
C THR A 402 -3.20 -24.10 -18.55
N GLU A 403 -2.59 -24.55 -19.64
CA GLU A 403 -1.14 -24.74 -19.68
C GLU A 403 -0.42 -23.38 -19.67
N ASN A 404 0.51 -23.20 -18.72
CA ASN A 404 1.51 -22.12 -18.61
C ASN A 404 0.97 -20.68 -18.46
N ILE A 405 0.90 -20.20 -17.22
CA ILE A 405 0.61 -18.79 -16.93
C ILE A 405 1.88 -17.91 -16.86
N PHE A 406 2.06 -17.17 -17.94
CA PHE A 406 2.40 -15.75 -18.16
C PHE A 406 3.13 -14.84 -17.13
N LEU A 407 3.57 -15.30 -15.96
CA LEU A 407 4.35 -14.45 -15.04
C LEU A 407 5.63 -15.13 -14.52
N GLN A 408 5.91 -16.36 -14.95
CA GLN A 408 7.25 -16.92 -14.87
C GLN A 408 8.10 -16.34 -15.99
N ASN A 409 9.28 -15.80 -15.65
CA ASN A 409 10.36 -15.42 -16.57
C ASN A 409 10.84 -16.64 -17.38
N THR A 410 10.00 -17.16 -18.25
CA THR A 410 10.41 -18.06 -19.31
C THR A 410 10.55 -17.18 -20.54
N PRO A 411 11.75 -17.00 -21.12
CA PRO A 411 11.84 -16.45 -22.46
C PRO A 411 11.07 -17.42 -23.35
N LYS A 412 9.82 -17.05 -23.67
CA LYS A 412 9.05 -17.76 -24.68
C LYS A 412 9.90 -17.67 -25.94
N GLU A 413 10.29 -18.80 -26.51
CA GLU A 413 10.95 -18.80 -27.81
C GLU A 413 10.09 -17.92 -28.74
N LEU A 414 10.65 -16.80 -29.22
CA LEU A 414 9.88 -15.87 -30.05
C LEU A 414 9.34 -16.58 -31.31
N PHE A 415 10.07 -17.59 -31.76
CA PHE A 415 9.78 -18.40 -32.93
C PHE A 415 9.90 -19.89 -32.57
N ALA A 416 8.91 -20.69 -32.97
CA ALA A 416 9.00 -22.14 -32.91
C ALA A 416 9.78 -22.69 -34.12
N GLU A 417 10.32 -23.91 -33.99
CA GLU A 417 10.99 -24.59 -35.10
C GLU A 417 10.04 -24.75 -36.30
N GLY A 418 10.46 -24.29 -37.48
CA GLY A 418 9.66 -24.36 -38.72
C GLY A 418 8.62 -23.24 -38.91
N GLU A 419 8.57 -22.25 -38.00
CA GLU A 419 7.62 -21.14 -38.08
C GLU A 419 8.07 -20.04 -39.07
N ASP A 420 7.11 -19.47 -39.82
CA ASP A 420 7.36 -18.34 -40.73
C ASP A 420 7.51 -17.04 -39.94
N VAL A 421 8.77 -16.69 -39.68
CA VAL A 421 9.21 -15.49 -38.96
C VAL A 421 8.64 -14.20 -39.58
N LEU A 422 8.63 -14.08 -40.91
CA LEU A 422 8.26 -12.85 -41.61
C LEU A 422 6.76 -12.61 -41.56
N SER A 423 5.97 -13.66 -41.79
CA SER A 423 4.51 -13.62 -41.66
C SER A 423 4.09 -13.23 -40.24
N LYS A 424 4.73 -13.79 -39.22
CA LYS A 424 4.44 -13.52 -37.81
C LYS A 424 4.77 -12.08 -37.41
N ILE A 425 5.91 -11.55 -37.85
CA ILE A 425 6.29 -10.14 -37.60
C ILE A 425 5.28 -9.20 -38.26
N ASN A 426 4.91 -9.45 -39.52
CA ASN A 426 4.05 -8.56 -40.29
C ASN A 426 2.57 -8.55 -39.83
N THR A 427 2.09 -9.64 -39.21
CA THR A 427 0.67 -9.80 -38.84
C THR A 427 0.40 -9.62 -37.34
N SER A 428 1.44 -9.55 -36.52
CA SER A 428 1.33 -9.45 -35.07
C SER A 428 0.98 -8.03 -34.57
N LYS A 429 0.26 -7.94 -33.45
CA LYS A 429 0.17 -6.75 -32.61
C LYS A 429 0.85 -7.06 -31.26
N GLU A 430 2.07 -6.55 -31.04
CA GLU A 430 2.89 -6.61 -29.79
C GLU A 430 3.04 -8.02 -29.15
N PRO A 431 4.25 -8.54 -28.83
CA PRO A 431 5.54 -7.86 -28.62
C PRO A 431 6.49 -7.88 -29.85
N TYR A 432 6.02 -8.36 -31.00
CA TYR A 432 6.88 -8.58 -32.18
C TYR A 432 7.24 -7.29 -32.97
N ASN A 433 6.63 -6.15 -32.62
CA ASN A 433 6.85 -4.85 -33.29
C ASN A 433 8.24 -4.23 -33.02
N GLY A 434 9.06 -4.82 -32.15
CA GLY A 434 10.41 -4.36 -31.84
C GLY A 434 11.55 -5.18 -32.47
N PHE A 435 11.26 -6.24 -33.23
CA PHE A 435 12.30 -7.06 -33.83
C PHE A 435 12.99 -6.30 -34.98
N THR A 436 14.21 -5.82 -34.72
CA THR A 436 15.07 -5.18 -35.72
C THR A 436 16.48 -5.77 -35.67
N LEU A 437 17.00 -6.18 -36.82
CA LEU A 437 18.39 -6.58 -37.00
C LEU A 437 19.18 -5.34 -37.40
N MET A 438 19.83 -4.72 -36.42
CA MET A 438 20.67 -3.55 -36.64
C MET A 438 22.13 -3.94 -36.83
N ASP A 439 22.80 -3.34 -37.82
CA ASP A 439 24.25 -3.43 -37.91
C ASP A 439 24.94 -2.59 -36.82
N LYS A 440 26.27 -2.66 -36.77
CA LYS A 440 27.10 -1.89 -35.84
C LYS A 440 26.96 -0.36 -35.98
N ASP A 441 26.39 0.12 -37.08
CA ASP A 441 26.18 1.53 -37.41
C ASP A 441 24.69 1.92 -37.23
N ALA A 442 23.90 1.05 -36.59
CA ALA A 442 22.46 1.18 -36.31
C ALA A 442 21.54 1.20 -37.55
N ASN A 443 22.00 0.68 -38.69
CA ASN A 443 21.15 0.53 -39.87
C ASN A 443 20.30 -0.75 -39.77
N ASP A 444 19.02 -0.66 -40.11
CA ASP A 444 18.09 -1.78 -40.11
C ASP A 444 18.24 -2.67 -41.36
N PHE A 445 18.64 -3.93 -41.16
CA PHE A 445 18.80 -4.96 -42.19
C PHE A 445 17.71 -6.04 -42.17
N THR A 446 16.70 -5.90 -41.31
CA THR A 446 15.66 -6.93 -41.05
C THR A 446 15.00 -7.40 -42.33
N GLN A 447 14.51 -6.48 -43.15
CA GLN A 447 13.83 -6.78 -44.41
C GLN A 447 14.77 -7.37 -45.47
N GLN A 448 16.05 -6.99 -45.47
CA GLN A 448 17.03 -7.50 -46.44
C GLN A 448 17.44 -8.95 -46.13
N ILE A 449 17.51 -9.30 -44.85
CA ILE A 449 17.83 -10.65 -44.39
C ILE A 449 16.62 -11.57 -44.57
N LEU A 450 15.42 -11.10 -44.22
CA LEU A 450 14.21 -11.93 -44.21
C LEU A 450 13.55 -12.10 -45.61
N ASN A 451 13.68 -11.15 -46.54
CA ASN A 451 13.12 -11.27 -47.90
C ASN A 451 14.02 -12.06 -48.88
N ASN A 452 14.97 -12.86 -48.39
CA ASN A 452 15.87 -13.63 -49.25
C ASN A 452 15.32 -15.03 -49.55
N ASP A 453 14.36 -15.11 -50.47
CA ASP A 453 13.57 -16.32 -50.78
C ASP A 453 14.36 -17.52 -51.33
N SER A 454 15.68 -17.41 -51.51
CA SER A 454 16.48 -18.42 -52.23
C SER A 454 17.46 -19.20 -51.36
N ILE A 455 17.77 -18.75 -50.13
CA ILE A 455 18.78 -19.37 -49.27
C ILE A 455 18.36 -19.25 -47.79
N PRO A 456 18.22 -20.36 -47.03
CA PRO A 456 17.98 -20.28 -45.60
C PRO A 456 19.13 -19.54 -44.90
N VAL A 457 18.78 -18.55 -44.08
CA VAL A 457 19.73 -17.77 -43.28
C VAL A 457 19.71 -18.30 -41.85
N TYR A 458 20.86 -18.68 -41.32
CA TYR A 458 21.00 -19.19 -39.95
C TYR A 458 21.41 -18.08 -38.99
N MET A 459 20.74 -17.99 -37.85
CA MET A 459 21.05 -17.01 -36.80
C MET A 459 21.66 -17.72 -35.61
N VAL A 460 22.79 -17.23 -35.12
CA VAL A 460 23.40 -17.66 -33.87
C VAL A 460 23.18 -16.56 -32.84
N LEU A 461 22.43 -16.84 -31.78
CA LEU A 461 22.08 -15.85 -30.77
C LEU A 461 23.00 -15.98 -29.55
N VAL A 462 23.69 -14.90 -29.22
CA VAL A 462 24.59 -14.80 -28.07
C VAL A 462 24.02 -13.76 -27.12
N THR A 463 23.50 -14.20 -25.98
CA THR A 463 22.82 -13.31 -25.03
C THR A 463 23.77 -12.34 -24.33
N ASP A 464 25.03 -12.73 -24.15
CA ASP A 464 26.04 -11.91 -23.49
C ASP A 464 27.43 -12.26 -24.04
N MET A 465 28.01 -11.36 -24.83
CA MET A 465 29.33 -11.58 -25.42
C MET A 465 30.45 -11.67 -24.38
N THR A 466 30.25 -11.09 -23.18
CA THR A 466 31.24 -11.15 -22.09
C THR A 466 31.31 -12.51 -21.41
N LYS A 467 30.28 -13.36 -21.62
CA LYS A 467 30.19 -14.72 -21.06
C LYS A 467 30.58 -15.81 -22.06
N VAL A 468 30.96 -15.45 -23.29
CA VAL A 468 31.46 -16.43 -24.28
C VAL A 468 32.86 -16.89 -23.87
N THR A 469 32.94 -18.10 -23.33
CA THR A 469 34.22 -18.73 -22.97
C THR A 469 34.87 -19.40 -24.20
N GLN A 470 36.16 -19.74 -24.11
CA GLN A 470 36.82 -20.55 -25.14
C GLN A 470 36.10 -21.87 -25.41
N GLU A 471 35.46 -22.46 -24.40
CA GLU A 471 34.71 -23.70 -24.50
C GLU A 471 33.40 -23.50 -25.29
N SER A 472 32.67 -22.41 -25.02
CA SER A 472 31.48 -22.02 -25.78
C SER A 472 31.82 -21.73 -27.26
N TYR A 473 32.94 -21.03 -27.51
CA TYR A 473 33.42 -20.79 -28.88
C TYR A 473 33.84 -22.09 -29.58
N GLY A 474 34.48 -23.01 -28.84
CA GLY A 474 34.84 -24.34 -29.34
C GLY A 474 33.63 -25.20 -29.74
N ALA A 475 32.47 -24.99 -29.12
CA ALA A 475 31.22 -25.66 -29.49
C ALA A 475 30.53 -25.03 -30.71
N LEU A 476 30.65 -23.70 -30.90
CA LEU A 476 30.05 -22.97 -32.04
C LEU A 476 30.87 -23.09 -33.33
N LEU A 477 32.20 -23.13 -33.23
CA LEU A 477 33.10 -23.13 -34.38
C LEU A 477 32.82 -24.28 -35.38
N PRO A 478 32.58 -25.54 -34.97
CA PRO A 478 32.24 -26.62 -35.91
C PRO A 478 30.92 -26.39 -36.64
N ILE A 479 29.95 -25.73 -35.99
CA ILE A 479 28.65 -25.41 -36.58
C ILE A 479 28.83 -24.34 -37.66
N MET A 480 29.56 -23.27 -37.35
CA MET A 480 29.88 -22.19 -38.30
C MET A 480 30.65 -22.74 -39.51
N GLN A 481 31.66 -23.58 -39.28
CA GLN A 481 32.41 -24.23 -40.36
C GLN A 481 31.54 -25.13 -41.24
N LYS A 482 30.56 -25.83 -40.66
CA LYS A 482 29.59 -26.65 -41.39
C LYS A 482 28.65 -25.79 -42.24
N LEU A 483 28.23 -24.64 -41.72
CA LEU A 483 27.42 -23.66 -42.47
C LEU A 483 28.21 -23.05 -43.63
N ASP A 484 29.47 -22.67 -43.40
CA ASP A 484 30.37 -22.16 -44.44
C ASP A 484 30.60 -23.17 -45.56
N SER A 485 30.86 -24.44 -45.20
CA SER A 485 31.07 -25.51 -46.18
C SER A 485 29.78 -25.88 -46.94
N ALA A 486 28.60 -25.61 -46.36
CA ALA A 486 27.32 -25.70 -47.04
C ALA A 486 26.97 -24.45 -47.88
N LYS A 487 27.82 -23.42 -47.89
CA LYS A 487 27.54 -22.09 -48.48
C LYS A 487 26.25 -21.45 -47.93
N ALA A 488 25.86 -21.81 -46.72
CA ALA A 488 24.72 -21.22 -46.04
C ALA A 488 25.08 -19.81 -45.57
N LYS A 489 24.11 -18.88 -45.64
CA LYS A 489 24.29 -17.55 -45.05
C LYS A 489 24.02 -17.66 -43.56
N TRP A 490 24.88 -17.07 -42.74
CA TRP A 490 24.67 -17.02 -41.29
C TRP A 490 25.23 -15.74 -40.69
N PHE A 491 24.73 -15.36 -39.52
CA PHE A 491 25.22 -14.21 -38.76
C PHE A 491 25.06 -14.46 -37.25
N VAL A 492 25.85 -13.75 -36.45
CA VAL A 492 25.75 -13.78 -34.98
C VAL A 492 25.07 -12.50 -34.50
N VAL A 493 24.10 -12.65 -33.60
CA VAL A 493 23.43 -11.53 -32.93
C VAL A 493 23.80 -11.54 -31.46
N SER A 494 24.30 -10.42 -30.96
CA SER A 494 24.53 -10.16 -29.53
C SER A 494 23.39 -9.34 -28.95
N VAL A 495 22.87 -9.73 -27.78
CA VAL A 495 21.81 -8.98 -27.07
C VAL A 495 22.39 -7.85 -26.21
N SER A 496 23.68 -7.93 -25.87
CA SER A 496 24.44 -6.84 -25.24
C SER A 496 25.07 -5.94 -26.31
N ASP A 497 24.72 -4.65 -26.30
CA ASP A 497 25.26 -3.53 -27.09
C ASP A 497 25.92 -3.88 -28.45
N LEU A 498 25.20 -3.59 -29.54
CA LEU A 498 25.74 -3.21 -30.85
C LEU A 498 26.99 -3.99 -31.31
N ALA A 499 26.83 -5.24 -31.76
CA ALA A 499 27.79 -5.84 -32.69
C ALA A 499 27.18 -7.00 -33.49
N LEU A 500 26.76 -6.72 -34.73
CA LEU A 500 26.76 -7.73 -35.79
C LEU A 500 28.24 -8.01 -36.14
N VAL A 501 28.77 -9.16 -35.71
CA VAL A 501 30.12 -9.59 -36.11
C VAL A 501 30.03 -10.21 -37.50
N LYS A 502 30.84 -9.69 -38.41
CA LYS A 502 30.85 -9.96 -39.85
C LYS A 502 31.39 -11.34 -40.21
#